data_AF-A0A558J1P2-F1
#
_entry.id   AF-A0A558J1P2-F1
#
_cell.length_a   1.000
_cell.length_b   1.000
_cell.length_c   1.000
_cell.angle_alpha   90.00
_cell.angle_beta   90.00
_cell.angle_gamma   90.00
#
_symmetry.space_group_name_H-M   'P 1'
#
loop_
_entity.id
_entity.type
_entity.pdbx_description
1 polymer ?
#
loop_
_entity_poly.entity_id
_entity_poly.type
_entity_poly.pdbx_seq_one_letter_code
_entity_poly.pdbx_strand_id
1 'polypeptide(L)'
;MNFTVYGNCQAKALANNLLRNAFFKDEFFYLPLKAVQDIKEEEIYKILSEIELCDLIIEQVVSDKYKYPDLSSTSIRKFKKMSAKSIVIPSIYFDGLFPSFLSLPLRSVLGFNHCFFIIKAFINGITIRDCIDVLENEKLFTRENSAFLFDLSLSELKKREDKNRVDIKVSDIIEKNYKSSLLFDTCNHPRSKVFDLLSCKIWKSLGYENVVSDSSDFNPDLGMVQLMPYRSTQLNLGLEYHIDKFVDVNNNLIPIEKVVTSFYQDYSNSGRGVFDMEKKLDSSKFLYLDTIAKRLFNYV
;
A
#
# COMPACT_ATOMS: atom_id res chain seq x y z
N MET A 1 26.08 -15.00 -5.96
CA MET A 1 24.80 -15.66 -6.31
C MET A 1 23.91 -14.65 -7.01
N ASN A 2 23.19 -15.01 -8.06
CA ASN A 2 22.22 -14.12 -8.70
C ASN A 2 20.94 -14.07 -7.88
N PHE A 3 20.37 -12.88 -7.65
CA PHE A 3 19.05 -12.78 -7.05
C PHE A 3 18.15 -11.80 -7.79
N THR A 4 16.85 -11.96 -7.59
CA THR A 4 15.86 -10.97 -8.00
C THR A 4 14.73 -10.85 -6.99
N VAL A 5 13.98 -9.76 -7.10
CA VAL A 5 12.71 -9.56 -6.40
C VAL A 5 11.62 -9.37 -7.45
N TYR A 6 10.63 -10.27 -7.45
CA TYR A 6 9.56 -10.31 -8.44
C TYR A 6 8.22 -9.89 -7.81
N GLY A 7 7.51 -8.94 -8.43
CA GLY A 7 6.25 -8.44 -7.88
C GLY A 7 5.83 -7.10 -8.49
N ASN A 8 5.03 -6.33 -7.75
CA ASN A 8 4.62 -4.98 -8.14
C ASN A 8 5.75 -3.96 -7.87
N CYS A 9 5.43 -2.65 -7.87
CA CYS A 9 6.40 -1.58 -7.59
C CYS A 9 7.21 -1.75 -6.28
N GLN A 10 6.66 -2.45 -5.28
CA GLN A 10 7.31 -2.75 -4.00
C GLN A 10 8.51 -3.69 -4.15
N ALA A 11 8.56 -4.50 -5.21
CA ALA A 11 9.66 -5.44 -5.46
C ALA A 11 11.00 -4.71 -5.65
N LYS A 12 11.00 -3.64 -6.47
CA LYS A 12 12.19 -2.78 -6.67
C LYS A 12 12.61 -2.11 -5.37
N ALA A 13 11.65 -1.59 -4.59
CA ALA A 13 11.93 -0.97 -3.30
C ALA A 13 12.58 -1.96 -2.33
N LEU A 14 12.06 -3.19 -2.24
CA LEU A 14 12.64 -4.23 -1.39
C LEU A 14 14.04 -4.65 -1.87
N ALA A 15 14.25 -4.84 -3.17
CA ALA A 15 15.57 -5.18 -3.72
C ALA A 15 16.62 -4.13 -3.36
N ASN A 16 16.28 -2.85 -3.57
CA ASN A 16 17.13 -1.73 -3.19
C ASN A 16 17.41 -1.72 -1.69
N ASN A 17 16.42 -2.04 -0.86
CA ASN A 17 16.62 -2.10 0.59
C ASN A 17 17.55 -3.24 1.02
N LEU A 18 17.42 -4.42 0.41
CA LEU A 18 18.31 -5.56 0.68
C LEU A 18 19.77 -5.24 0.32
N LEU A 19 19.99 -4.57 -0.82
CA LEU A 19 21.32 -4.18 -1.31
C LEU A 19 22.01 -3.08 -0.49
N ARG A 20 21.32 -2.42 0.44
CA ARG A 20 21.95 -1.50 1.39
C ARG A 20 22.81 -2.22 2.41
N ASN A 21 22.54 -3.49 2.66
CA ASN A 21 23.38 -4.27 3.53
C ASN A 21 24.64 -4.73 2.78
N ALA A 22 25.82 -4.32 3.28
CA ALA A 22 27.10 -4.61 2.64
C ALA A 22 27.31 -6.11 2.45
N PHE A 23 27.00 -6.91 3.47
CA PHE A 23 27.12 -8.36 3.40
C PHE A 23 26.23 -8.96 2.30
N PHE A 24 24.95 -8.57 2.23
CA PHE A 24 24.04 -9.05 1.19
C PHE A 24 24.51 -8.63 -0.21
N LYS A 25 25.01 -7.39 -0.35
CA LYS A 25 25.53 -6.85 -1.61
C LYS A 25 26.78 -7.58 -2.10
N ASP A 26 27.64 -8.04 -1.20
CA ASP A 26 28.86 -8.77 -1.55
C ASP A 26 28.56 -10.22 -1.98
N GLU A 27 27.51 -10.83 -1.42
CA GLU A 27 27.13 -12.22 -1.71
C GLU A 27 26.20 -12.35 -2.94
N PHE A 28 25.36 -11.34 -3.16
CA PHE A 28 24.29 -11.39 -4.16
C PHE A 28 24.44 -10.33 -5.26
N PHE A 29 24.39 -10.79 -6.51
CA PHE A 29 24.31 -9.96 -7.71
C PHE A 29 22.85 -9.77 -8.13
N TYR A 30 22.39 -8.52 -8.18
CA TYR A 30 20.99 -8.20 -8.50
C TYR A 30 20.71 -8.27 -10.00
N LEU A 31 19.73 -9.09 -10.39
CA LEU A 31 19.12 -9.11 -11.71
C LEU A 31 17.80 -8.33 -11.67
N PRO A 32 17.79 -7.04 -12.06
CA PRO A 32 16.62 -6.19 -11.93
C PRO A 32 15.53 -6.58 -12.92
N LEU A 33 14.32 -6.80 -12.40
CA LEU A 33 13.10 -7.02 -13.20
C LEU A 33 12.22 -5.77 -13.14
N LYS A 34 11.45 -5.55 -14.21
CA LYS A 34 10.33 -4.59 -14.16
C LYS A 34 9.26 -5.10 -13.19
N ALA A 35 8.54 -4.17 -12.58
CA ALA A 35 7.34 -4.51 -11.84
C ALA A 35 6.31 -5.14 -12.79
N VAL A 36 5.54 -6.11 -12.29
CA VAL A 36 4.70 -6.99 -13.12
C VAL A 36 3.66 -6.23 -13.96
N GLN A 37 3.15 -5.09 -13.47
CA GLN A 37 2.20 -4.26 -14.22
C GLN A 37 2.84 -3.57 -15.44
N ASP A 38 4.16 -3.32 -15.38
CA ASP A 38 4.93 -2.57 -16.37
C ASP A 38 5.61 -3.49 -17.41
N ILE A 39 5.52 -4.81 -17.23
CA ILE A 39 6.00 -5.81 -18.21
C ILE A 39 5.05 -5.82 -19.41
N LYS A 40 5.62 -5.74 -20.61
CA LYS A 40 4.93 -5.94 -21.89
C LYS A 40 5.10 -7.37 -22.40
N GLU A 41 4.20 -7.79 -23.28
CA GLU A 41 4.16 -9.17 -23.80
C GLU A 41 5.48 -9.58 -24.46
N GLU A 42 6.07 -8.69 -25.25
CA GLU A 42 7.35 -8.91 -25.94
C GLU A 42 8.55 -9.07 -25.00
N GLU A 43 8.40 -8.73 -23.72
CA GLU A 43 9.46 -8.82 -22.71
C GLU A 43 9.37 -10.10 -21.88
N ILE A 44 8.27 -10.85 -21.95
CA ILE A 44 8.02 -12.02 -21.08
C ILE A 44 9.15 -13.04 -21.19
N TYR A 45 9.56 -13.41 -22.40
CA TYR A 45 10.63 -14.40 -22.59
C TYR A 45 11.94 -13.97 -21.96
N LYS A 46 12.29 -12.68 -22.04
CA LYS A 46 13.49 -12.13 -21.40
C LYS A 46 13.40 -12.24 -19.88
N ILE A 47 12.26 -11.89 -19.29
CA ILE A 47 12.03 -11.96 -17.84
C ILE A 47 12.16 -13.41 -17.34
N LEU A 48 11.56 -14.37 -18.06
CA LEU A 48 11.65 -15.79 -17.72
C LEU A 48 13.10 -16.31 -17.78
N SER A 49 13.86 -15.91 -18.80
CA SER A 49 15.29 -16.23 -18.91
C SER A 49 16.13 -15.62 -17.77
N GLU A 50 15.84 -14.40 -17.32
CA GLU A 50 16.52 -13.79 -16.17
C GLU A 50 16.19 -14.51 -14.86
N ILE A 51 14.95 -14.98 -14.70
CA ILE A 51 14.51 -15.79 -13.55
C ILE A 51 15.24 -17.13 -13.49
N GLU A 52 15.48 -17.79 -14.64
CA GLU A 52 16.21 -19.05 -14.71
C GLU A 52 17.65 -18.94 -14.19
N LEU A 53 18.28 -17.76 -14.35
CA LEU A 53 19.63 -17.48 -13.87
C LEU A 53 19.72 -17.28 -12.35
N CYS A 54 18.62 -16.99 -11.67
CA CYS A 54 18.59 -16.62 -10.25
C CYS A 54 18.87 -17.81 -9.32
N ASP A 55 19.76 -17.63 -8.35
CA ASP A 55 19.96 -18.52 -7.19
C ASP A 55 18.95 -18.25 -6.07
N LEU A 56 18.47 -17.00 -5.96
CA LEU A 56 17.47 -16.56 -4.99
C LEU A 56 16.38 -15.74 -5.68
N ILE A 57 15.13 -16.13 -5.48
CA ILE A 57 13.97 -15.38 -5.95
C ILE A 57 13.11 -15.01 -4.74
N ILE A 58 12.94 -13.70 -4.52
CA ILE A 58 12.00 -13.17 -3.54
C ILE A 58 10.77 -12.71 -4.30
N GLU A 59 9.63 -13.36 -4.12
CA GLU A 59 8.45 -13.10 -4.94
C GLU A 59 7.21 -12.66 -4.14
N GLN A 60 6.48 -11.71 -4.70
CA GLN A 60 5.08 -11.49 -4.37
C GLN A 60 4.21 -12.43 -5.19
N VAL A 61 3.14 -12.96 -4.60
CA VAL A 61 2.23 -13.84 -5.33
C VAL A 61 1.47 -13.09 -6.42
N VAL A 62 1.69 -13.48 -7.68
CA VAL A 62 0.97 -13.01 -8.86
C VAL A 62 -0.03 -14.08 -9.31
N SER A 63 -1.30 -13.70 -9.43
CA SER A 63 -2.41 -14.59 -9.82
C SER A 63 -2.25 -15.14 -11.24
N ASP A 64 -2.68 -16.38 -11.48
CA ASP A 64 -2.78 -16.98 -12.82
C ASP A 64 -3.74 -16.23 -13.75
N LYS A 65 -4.66 -15.46 -13.17
CA LYS A 65 -5.61 -14.60 -13.90
C LYS A 65 -5.08 -13.18 -14.13
N TYR A 66 -3.83 -12.90 -13.77
CA TYR A 66 -3.23 -11.60 -14.03
C TYR A 66 -2.94 -11.41 -15.52
N LYS A 67 -2.72 -10.15 -15.93
CA LYS A 67 -2.52 -9.65 -17.30
C LYS A 67 -1.97 -10.68 -18.30
N TYR A 68 -0.86 -11.34 -17.94
CA TYR A 68 -0.26 -12.44 -18.70
C TYR A 68 -0.07 -13.67 -17.78
N PRO A 69 -0.68 -14.84 -18.10
CA PRO A 69 -0.55 -16.05 -17.26
C PRO A 69 0.88 -16.57 -17.11
N ASP A 70 1.75 -16.32 -18.09
CA ASP A 70 3.18 -16.70 -18.03
C ASP A 70 3.95 -15.94 -16.96
N LEU A 71 3.41 -14.81 -16.50
CA LEU A 71 3.95 -14.00 -15.40
C LEU A 71 3.37 -14.39 -14.03
N SER A 72 2.52 -15.41 -13.94
CA SER A 72 2.00 -15.83 -12.65
C SER A 72 3.09 -16.47 -11.78
N SER A 73 2.94 -16.45 -10.47
CA SER A 73 3.88 -17.14 -9.57
C SER A 73 3.93 -18.65 -9.84
N THR A 74 2.81 -19.25 -10.28
CA THR A 74 2.77 -20.65 -10.71
C THR A 74 3.69 -20.90 -11.90
N SER A 75 3.70 -19.98 -12.88
CA SER A 75 4.55 -20.06 -14.07
C SER A 75 6.01 -19.77 -13.73
N ILE A 76 6.30 -18.67 -13.03
CA ILE A 76 7.66 -18.28 -12.61
C ILE A 76 8.39 -19.42 -11.87
N ARG A 77 7.69 -20.13 -10.98
CA ARG A 77 8.27 -21.26 -10.23
C ARG A 77 8.65 -22.47 -11.08
N LYS A 78 8.15 -22.58 -12.32
CA LYS A 78 8.56 -23.63 -13.27
C LYS A 78 9.83 -23.26 -14.03
N PHE A 79 10.11 -21.96 -14.19
CA PHE A 79 11.29 -21.45 -14.91
C PHE A 79 12.50 -21.26 -14.01
N LYS A 80 12.32 -21.14 -12.69
CA LYS A 80 13.46 -21.10 -11.77
C LYS A 80 14.27 -22.41 -11.86
N LYS A 81 15.59 -22.31 -11.78
CA LYS A 81 16.45 -23.50 -11.66
C LYS A 81 16.14 -24.29 -10.38
N MET A 82 16.32 -25.61 -10.44
CA MET A 82 15.99 -26.52 -9.33
C MET A 82 16.74 -26.22 -8.02
N SER A 83 17.95 -25.67 -8.10
CA SER A 83 18.75 -25.26 -6.95
C SER A 83 18.35 -23.90 -6.36
N ALA A 84 17.48 -23.14 -7.03
CA ALA A 84 17.11 -21.79 -6.60
C ALA A 84 16.23 -21.81 -5.35
N LYS A 85 16.65 -21.02 -4.35
CA LYS A 85 15.84 -20.72 -3.18
C LYS A 85 14.74 -19.73 -3.55
N SER A 86 13.55 -19.95 -2.98
CA SER A 86 12.40 -19.07 -3.15
C SER A 86 11.98 -18.54 -1.78
N ILE A 87 11.65 -17.25 -1.70
CA ILE A 87 11.02 -16.64 -0.54
C ILE A 87 9.78 -15.91 -1.01
N VAL A 88 8.62 -16.33 -0.53
CA VAL A 88 7.33 -15.76 -0.88
C VAL A 88 6.94 -14.71 0.17
N ILE A 89 6.63 -13.51 -0.27
CA ILE A 89 6.18 -12.39 0.55
C ILE A 89 4.80 -11.91 0.07
N PRO A 90 4.00 -11.24 0.93
CA PRO A 90 2.75 -10.66 0.47
C PRO A 90 2.99 -9.43 -0.40
N SER A 91 2.05 -9.17 -1.32
CA SER A 91 1.83 -7.80 -1.79
C SER A 91 1.30 -6.98 -0.62
N ILE A 92 2.03 -5.92 -0.26
CA ILE A 92 1.76 -5.17 0.97
C ILE A 92 0.64 -4.18 0.70
N TYR A 93 -0.53 -4.44 1.28
CA TYR A 93 -1.67 -3.54 1.24
C TYR A 93 -2.32 -3.47 2.63
N PHE A 94 -2.43 -2.26 3.16
CA PHE A 94 -3.04 -1.96 4.44
C PHE A 94 -3.59 -0.53 4.46
N ASP A 95 -4.90 -0.40 4.56
CA ASP A 95 -5.64 0.88 4.57
C ASP A 95 -6.26 1.20 5.95
N GLY A 96 -5.95 0.42 6.99
CA GLY A 96 -6.53 0.59 8.33
C GLY A 96 -6.26 1.96 8.99
N LEU A 97 -5.20 2.67 8.57
CA LEU A 97 -4.93 4.04 9.02
C LEU A 97 -5.68 5.11 8.21
N PHE A 98 -6.12 4.78 7.00
CA PHE A 98 -6.74 5.70 6.05
C PHE A 98 -8.04 5.09 5.48
N PRO A 99 -8.99 4.63 6.33
CA PRO A 99 -9.99 3.65 5.92
C PRO A 99 -10.97 4.16 4.85
N SER A 100 -11.18 5.47 4.77
CA SER A 100 -12.02 6.13 3.77
C SER A 100 -11.31 6.36 2.42
N PHE A 101 -9.99 6.18 2.34
CA PHE A 101 -9.26 6.42 1.11
C PHE A 101 -9.33 5.21 0.16
N LEU A 102 -9.40 5.52 -1.13
CA LEU A 102 -9.50 4.54 -2.21
C LEU A 102 -8.83 5.07 -3.48
N SER A 103 -8.53 4.18 -4.41
CA SER A 103 -8.03 4.57 -5.73
C SER A 103 -9.20 4.79 -6.69
N LEU A 104 -9.22 5.92 -7.41
CA LEU A 104 -10.10 6.13 -8.56
C LEU A 104 -9.27 6.40 -9.82
N PRO A 105 -9.78 6.09 -11.03
CA PRO A 105 -9.15 6.46 -12.29
C PRO A 105 -9.38 7.94 -12.63
N LEU A 106 -9.28 8.81 -11.62
CA LEU A 106 -9.34 10.26 -11.73
C LEU A 106 -8.08 10.78 -11.05
N ARG A 107 -7.31 11.63 -11.75
CA ARG A 107 -6.09 12.19 -11.17
C ARG A 107 -6.43 13.47 -10.42
N SER A 108 -5.92 13.59 -9.21
CA SER A 108 -6.14 14.72 -8.31
C SER A 108 -4.82 15.19 -7.69
N VAL A 109 -4.92 16.13 -6.74
CA VAL A 109 -3.81 16.60 -5.91
C VAL A 109 -3.12 15.48 -5.11
N LEU A 110 -3.83 14.39 -4.80
CA LEU A 110 -3.28 13.20 -4.12
C LEU A 110 -3.07 12.02 -5.09
N GLY A 111 -2.88 12.32 -6.38
CA GLY A 111 -2.73 11.32 -7.43
C GLY A 111 -4.06 10.63 -7.69
N PHE A 112 -4.06 9.29 -7.66
CA PHE A 112 -5.29 8.51 -7.81
C PHE A 112 -6.00 8.24 -6.48
N ASN A 113 -5.45 8.71 -5.35
CA ASN A 113 -6.05 8.53 -4.04
C ASN A 113 -7.16 9.55 -3.84
N HIS A 114 -8.37 9.07 -3.54
CA HIS A 114 -9.53 9.86 -3.21
C HIS A 114 -10.12 9.44 -1.88
N CYS A 115 -10.94 10.31 -1.29
CA CYS A 115 -11.58 10.09 -0.01
C CYS A 115 -13.07 9.84 -0.22
N PHE A 116 -13.55 8.69 0.25
CA PHE A 116 -14.95 8.28 0.19
C PHE A 116 -15.90 9.32 0.80
N PHE A 117 -15.54 9.91 1.94
CA PHE A 117 -16.38 10.93 2.57
C PHE A 117 -16.47 12.22 1.77
N ILE A 118 -15.39 12.63 1.07
CA ILE A 118 -15.42 13.81 0.20
C ILE A 118 -16.30 13.53 -1.02
N ILE A 119 -16.23 12.31 -1.59
CA ILE A 119 -17.11 11.88 -2.68
C ILE A 119 -18.58 11.95 -2.25
N LYS A 120 -18.91 11.37 -1.09
CA LYS A 120 -20.28 11.39 -0.55
C LYS A 120 -20.77 12.80 -0.26
N ALA A 121 -19.93 13.64 0.33
CA ALA A 121 -20.25 15.03 0.57
C ALA A 121 -20.57 15.77 -0.74
N PHE A 122 -19.72 15.61 -1.77
CA PHE A 122 -19.92 16.22 -3.08
C PHE A 122 -21.22 15.77 -3.76
N ILE A 123 -21.46 14.45 -3.83
CA ILE A 123 -22.64 13.86 -4.47
C ILE A 123 -23.94 14.34 -3.82
N ASN A 124 -23.93 14.53 -2.49
CA ASN A 124 -25.10 14.95 -1.72
C ASN A 124 -25.20 16.48 -1.57
N GLY A 125 -24.39 17.26 -2.29
CA GLY A 125 -24.45 18.73 -2.27
C GLY A 125 -24.02 19.36 -0.94
N ILE A 126 -23.27 18.63 -0.11
CA ILE A 126 -22.68 19.15 1.12
C ILE A 126 -21.61 20.16 0.76
N THR A 127 -21.58 21.31 1.45
CA THR A 127 -20.63 22.38 1.13
C THR A 127 -19.19 21.96 1.45
N ILE A 128 -18.21 22.60 0.81
CA ILE A 128 -16.78 22.40 1.12
C ILE A 128 -16.52 22.63 2.62
N ARG A 129 -17.13 23.67 3.20
CA ARG A 129 -16.94 24.01 4.61
C ARG A 129 -17.48 22.91 5.53
N ASP A 130 -18.72 22.47 5.31
CA ASP A 130 -19.33 21.41 6.14
C ASP A 130 -18.56 20.09 5.99
N CYS A 131 -18.05 19.79 4.79
CA CYS A 131 -17.19 18.62 4.58
C CYS A 131 -15.91 18.70 5.42
N ILE A 132 -15.21 19.84 5.39
CA ILE A 132 -14.00 20.06 6.21
C ILE A 132 -14.33 19.91 7.70
N ASP A 133 -15.39 20.57 8.18
CA ASP A 133 -15.80 20.53 9.59
C ASP A 133 -16.07 19.10 10.08
N VAL A 134 -16.65 18.25 9.22
CA VAL A 134 -16.83 16.83 9.52
C VAL A 134 -15.50 16.07 9.56
N LEU A 135 -14.63 16.25 8.57
CA LEU A 135 -13.39 15.49 8.46
C LEU A 135 -12.34 15.85 9.53
N GLU A 136 -12.37 17.08 10.03
CA GLU A 136 -11.50 17.54 11.13
C GLU A 136 -12.03 17.16 12.52
N ASN A 137 -13.28 16.69 12.61
CA ASN A 137 -13.90 16.36 13.87
C ASN A 137 -13.20 15.19 14.58
N GLU A 138 -12.78 15.40 15.83
CA GLU A 138 -12.15 14.36 16.66
C GLU A 138 -13.08 13.16 16.95
N LYS A 139 -14.39 13.31 16.70
CA LYS A 139 -15.42 12.28 16.82
C LYS A 139 -15.91 11.72 15.47
N LEU A 140 -15.24 12.04 14.36
CA LEU A 140 -15.57 11.49 13.03
C LEU A 140 -15.74 9.96 13.08
N PHE A 141 -14.77 9.27 13.68
CA PHE A 141 -14.86 7.87 14.05
C PHE A 141 -14.97 7.71 15.57
N THR A 142 -15.84 6.79 16.00
CA THR A 142 -15.79 6.28 17.38
C THR A 142 -14.63 5.29 17.53
N ARG A 143 -14.30 4.94 18.77
CA ARG A 143 -13.26 3.95 19.06
C ARG A 143 -13.55 2.60 18.39
N GLU A 144 -14.80 2.19 18.41
CA GLU A 144 -15.28 0.95 17.80
C GLU A 144 -15.12 1.00 16.28
N ASN A 145 -15.47 2.14 15.65
CA ASN A 145 -15.29 2.31 14.20
C ASN A 145 -13.81 2.23 13.80
N SER A 146 -12.93 2.92 14.53
CA SER A 146 -11.50 2.91 14.25
C SER A 146 -10.89 1.52 14.43
N ALA A 147 -11.24 0.82 15.52
CA ALA A 147 -10.77 -0.55 15.76
C ALA A 147 -11.27 -1.51 14.69
N PHE A 148 -12.57 -1.48 14.37
CA PHE A 148 -13.17 -2.36 13.36
C PHE A 148 -12.52 -2.18 11.98
N LEU A 149 -12.34 -0.93 11.52
CA LEU A 149 -11.75 -0.65 10.21
C LEU A 149 -10.27 -1.05 10.14
N PHE A 150 -9.53 -0.84 11.22
CA PHE A 150 -8.15 -1.31 11.35
C PHE A 150 -8.07 -2.84 11.27
N ASP A 151 -8.87 -3.53 12.10
CA ASP A 151 -8.90 -4.98 12.20
C ASP A 151 -9.38 -5.62 10.89
N LEU A 152 -10.34 -5.01 10.20
CA LEU A 152 -10.81 -5.46 8.89
C LEU A 152 -9.65 -5.45 7.89
N SER A 153 -8.91 -4.35 7.80
CA SER A 153 -7.76 -4.22 6.90
C SER A 153 -6.65 -5.23 7.21
N LEU A 154 -6.29 -5.34 8.50
CA LEU A 154 -5.26 -6.27 8.97
C LEU A 154 -5.67 -7.73 8.75
N SER A 155 -6.94 -8.05 8.98
CA SER A 155 -7.49 -9.40 8.76
C SER A 155 -7.48 -9.78 7.29
N GLU A 156 -7.83 -8.88 6.37
CA GLU A 156 -7.72 -9.15 4.94
C GLU A 156 -6.28 -9.37 4.50
N LEU A 157 -5.32 -8.62 5.05
CA LEU A 157 -3.90 -8.90 4.83
C LEU A 157 -3.49 -10.29 5.36
N LYS A 158 -3.83 -10.62 6.61
CA LYS A 158 -3.55 -11.94 7.22
C LYS A 158 -4.17 -13.09 6.40
N LYS A 159 -5.42 -12.95 5.94
CA LYS A 159 -6.08 -13.92 5.05
C LYS A 159 -5.32 -14.10 3.73
N ARG A 160 -4.86 -13.01 3.11
CA ARG A 160 -4.05 -13.10 1.87
C ARG A 160 -2.71 -13.78 2.12
N GLU A 161 -2.03 -13.47 3.22
CA GLU A 161 -0.79 -14.13 3.63
C GLU A 161 -0.97 -15.64 3.79
N ASP A 162 -2.02 -16.06 4.51
CA ASP A 162 -2.32 -17.48 4.74
C ASP A 162 -2.72 -18.20 3.44
N LYS A 163 -3.64 -17.60 2.66
CA LYS A 163 -4.08 -18.13 1.37
C LYS A 163 -2.92 -18.34 0.41
N ASN A 164 -2.00 -17.37 0.36
CA ASN A 164 -0.84 -17.38 -0.53
C ASN A 164 0.34 -18.19 0.02
N ARG A 165 0.23 -18.70 1.26
CA ARG A 165 1.29 -19.46 1.95
C ARG A 165 2.63 -18.71 1.92
N VAL A 166 2.60 -17.44 2.30
CA VAL A 166 3.81 -16.61 2.33
C VAL A 166 4.80 -17.16 3.37
N ASP A 167 6.09 -17.12 3.05
CA ASP A 167 7.16 -17.53 3.96
C ASP A 167 7.41 -16.46 5.03
N ILE A 168 7.23 -15.19 4.65
CA ILE A 168 7.45 -14.05 5.55
C ILE A 168 6.20 -13.17 5.55
N LYS A 169 5.57 -13.08 6.72
CA LYS A 169 4.42 -12.21 6.97
C LYS A 169 4.86 -10.78 7.29
N VAL A 170 4.08 -9.81 6.81
CA VAL A 170 4.21 -8.38 7.09
C VAL A 170 3.14 -7.89 8.07
N SER A 171 2.03 -8.63 8.23
CA SER A 171 0.96 -8.27 9.17
C SER A 171 1.44 -8.11 10.61
N ASP A 172 2.39 -8.92 11.07
CA ASP A 172 2.97 -8.80 12.41
C ASP A 172 3.94 -7.61 12.54
N ILE A 173 4.59 -7.19 11.44
CA ILE A 173 5.37 -5.94 11.40
C ILE A 173 4.43 -4.76 11.65
N ILE A 174 3.27 -4.75 10.98
CA ILE A 174 2.26 -3.71 11.15
C ILE A 174 1.73 -3.72 12.58
N GLU A 175 1.24 -4.86 13.06
CA GLU A 175 0.64 -5.01 14.38
C GLU A 175 1.57 -4.59 15.53
N LYS A 176 2.87 -4.86 15.41
CA LYS A 176 3.87 -4.49 16.44
C LYS A 176 4.31 -3.03 16.40
N ASN A 177 4.21 -2.35 15.26
CA ASN A 177 4.87 -1.05 15.06
C ASN A 177 3.92 0.10 14.69
N TYR A 178 2.63 -0.17 14.38
CA TYR A 178 1.72 0.86 13.86
C TYR A 178 1.48 2.02 14.84
N LYS A 179 1.65 1.80 16.15
CA LYS A 179 1.47 2.87 17.15
C LYS A 179 2.68 3.80 17.22
N SER A 180 3.88 3.23 17.25
CA SER A 180 5.13 3.94 17.50
C SER A 180 5.79 4.49 16.23
N SER A 181 5.31 4.13 15.05
CA SER A 181 5.95 4.51 13.78
C SER A 181 4.95 4.66 12.64
N LEU A 182 5.15 5.68 11.82
CA LEU A 182 4.44 5.81 10.55
C LEU A 182 4.97 4.77 9.56
N LEU A 183 4.14 3.79 9.23
CA LEU A 183 4.52 2.64 8.41
C LEU A 183 4.15 2.78 6.92
N PHE A 184 3.24 3.71 6.58
CA PHE A 184 2.65 3.82 5.25
C PHE A 184 2.45 5.28 4.86
N ASP A 185 2.72 5.59 3.59
CA ASP A 185 2.34 6.86 2.96
C ASP A 185 0.94 6.76 2.33
N THR A 186 0.63 5.65 1.69
CA THR A 186 -0.71 5.30 1.21
C THR A 186 -1.02 3.83 1.53
N CYS A 187 -2.21 3.35 1.19
CA CYS A 187 -2.61 1.97 1.47
C CYS A 187 -1.71 0.89 0.85
N ASN A 188 -0.96 1.22 -0.21
CA ASN A 188 -0.08 0.30 -0.92
C ASN A 188 1.38 0.80 -1.01
N HIS A 189 1.73 1.92 -0.35
CA HIS A 189 3.08 2.47 -0.30
C HIS A 189 3.64 2.40 1.13
N PRO A 190 4.28 1.29 1.51
CA PRO A 190 4.97 1.17 2.79
C PRO A 190 6.19 2.09 2.85
N ARG A 191 6.53 2.56 4.04
CA ARG A 191 7.75 3.31 4.31
C ARG A 191 8.96 2.41 4.53
N SER A 192 10.14 3.04 4.55
CA SER A 192 11.44 2.40 4.81
C SER A 192 11.42 1.45 6.00
N LYS A 193 10.82 1.84 7.12
CA LYS A 193 10.69 1.00 8.33
C LYS A 193 10.09 -0.39 8.05
N VAL A 194 9.09 -0.47 7.16
CA VAL A 194 8.47 -1.75 6.80
C VAL A 194 9.45 -2.60 6.00
N PHE A 195 10.15 -1.99 5.02
CA PHE A 195 11.18 -2.68 4.24
C PHE A 195 12.38 -3.10 5.10
N ASP A 196 12.81 -2.29 6.07
CA ASP A 196 13.91 -2.63 6.97
C ASP A 196 13.56 -3.88 7.80
N LEU A 197 12.38 -3.89 8.43
CA LEU A 197 11.93 -5.03 9.22
C LEU A 197 11.68 -6.27 8.34
N LEU A 198 11.19 -6.10 7.12
CA LEU A 198 11.02 -7.18 6.16
C LEU A 198 12.38 -7.75 5.69
N SER A 199 13.34 -6.89 5.38
CA SER A 199 14.72 -7.28 5.03
C SER A 199 15.37 -8.07 6.16
N CYS A 200 15.23 -7.64 7.42
CA CYS A 200 15.75 -8.38 8.57
C CYS A 200 15.19 -9.81 8.64
N LYS A 201 13.90 -10.00 8.35
CA LYS A 201 13.30 -11.34 8.31
C LYS A 201 13.81 -12.18 7.13
N ILE A 202 14.06 -11.55 5.97
CA ILE A 202 14.64 -12.21 4.80
C ILE A 202 16.07 -12.66 5.11
N TRP A 203 16.91 -11.80 5.68
CA TRP A 203 18.28 -12.17 6.06
C TRP A 203 18.29 -13.33 7.05
N LYS A 204 17.41 -13.28 8.06
CA LYS A 204 17.25 -14.37 9.02
C LYS A 204 16.81 -15.68 8.37
N SER A 205 15.89 -15.65 7.40
CA SER A 205 15.46 -16.86 6.68
C SER A 205 16.53 -17.42 5.72
N LEU A 206 17.50 -16.59 5.34
CA LEU A 206 18.71 -16.99 4.62
C LEU A 206 19.82 -17.52 5.54
N GLY A 207 19.67 -17.41 6.86
CA GLY A 207 20.65 -17.90 7.84
C GLY A 207 21.63 -16.84 8.34
N TYR A 208 21.41 -15.57 8.02
CA TYR A 208 22.26 -14.48 8.51
C TYR A 208 21.72 -13.91 9.83
N GLU A 209 22.56 -13.89 10.86
CA GLU A 209 22.25 -13.31 12.18
C GLU A 209 22.85 -11.91 12.32
N ASN A 210 22.20 -11.04 13.10
CA ASN A 210 22.70 -9.70 13.51
C ASN A 210 23.03 -8.72 12.37
N VAL A 211 22.37 -8.87 11.22
CA VAL A 211 22.49 -7.96 10.09
C VAL A 211 21.66 -6.69 10.36
N VAL A 212 22.33 -5.60 10.71
CA VAL A 212 21.69 -4.28 10.90
C VAL A 212 21.68 -3.54 9.56
N SER A 213 20.56 -2.92 9.19
CA SER A 213 20.55 -2.00 8.05
C SER A 213 21.14 -0.66 8.47
N ASP A 214 21.98 -0.06 7.63
CA ASP A 214 22.41 1.33 7.80
C ASP A 214 21.19 2.23 7.61
N SER A 215 20.49 2.57 8.70
CA SER A 215 19.08 2.98 8.67
C SER A 215 18.80 4.41 8.20
N SER A 216 19.80 5.24 7.90
CA SER A 216 19.58 6.70 7.88
C SER A 216 18.86 7.27 6.64
N ASP A 217 18.96 6.67 5.45
CA ASP A 217 18.62 7.43 4.21
C ASP A 217 17.80 6.68 3.14
N PHE A 218 17.13 5.57 3.48
CA PHE A 218 16.28 4.90 2.48
C PHE A 218 14.91 5.55 2.37
N ASN A 219 14.61 5.99 1.16
CA ASN A 219 13.28 6.40 0.75
C ASN A 219 12.79 5.45 -0.36
N PRO A 220 11.78 4.60 -0.10
CA PRO A 220 11.26 3.71 -1.13
C PRO A 220 10.61 4.54 -2.26
N ASP A 221 11.07 4.32 -3.49
CA ASP A 221 10.54 4.94 -4.71
C ASP A 221 9.16 4.35 -5.06
N LEU A 222 8.15 4.70 -4.26
CA LEU A 222 6.75 4.29 -4.43
C LEU A 222 5.83 5.48 -4.73
N GLY A 223 6.37 6.69 -4.81
CA GLY A 223 5.63 7.93 -5.04
C GLY A 223 5.69 8.88 -3.85
N MET A 224 5.26 10.12 -4.08
CA MET A 224 5.43 11.22 -3.12
C MET A 224 4.19 11.47 -2.24
N VAL A 225 3.05 10.86 -2.57
CA VAL A 225 1.80 11.12 -1.88
C VAL A 225 1.80 10.49 -0.50
N GLN A 226 1.55 11.31 0.53
CA GLN A 226 1.33 10.88 1.91
C GLN A 226 -0.08 11.24 2.33
N LEU A 227 -0.85 10.24 2.76
CA LEU A 227 -2.16 10.40 3.35
C LEU A 227 -2.03 10.75 4.85
N MET A 228 -3.04 11.45 5.34
CA MET A 228 -3.15 11.80 6.75
C MET A 228 -4.21 10.90 7.41
N PRO A 229 -3.88 10.16 8.48
CA PRO A 229 -4.90 9.49 9.30
C PRO A 229 -5.78 10.56 9.96
N TYR A 230 -7.10 10.38 9.97
CA TYR A 230 -7.97 11.32 10.66
C TYR A 230 -7.60 11.48 12.13
N ARG A 231 -7.83 12.68 12.69
CA ARG A 231 -7.56 12.95 14.11
C ARG A 231 -8.25 11.95 15.04
N SER A 232 -9.51 11.62 14.76
CA SER A 232 -10.26 10.57 15.47
C SER A 232 -9.56 9.21 15.42
N THR A 233 -9.09 8.77 14.25
CA THR A 233 -8.31 7.52 14.09
C THR A 233 -7.01 7.56 14.87
N GLN A 234 -6.26 8.67 14.83
CA GLN A 234 -5.00 8.82 15.58
C GLN A 234 -5.23 8.64 17.09
N LEU A 235 -6.25 9.31 17.64
CA LEU A 235 -6.62 9.23 19.05
C LEU A 235 -7.12 7.83 19.44
N ASN A 236 -8.07 7.28 18.68
CA ASN A 236 -8.74 6.02 19.01
C ASN A 236 -7.80 4.81 18.93
N LEU A 237 -6.82 4.83 18.01
CA LEU A 237 -5.82 3.76 17.88
C LEU A 237 -4.60 3.95 18.80
N GLY A 238 -4.48 5.12 19.44
CA GLY A 238 -3.36 5.46 20.31
C GLY A 238 -2.03 5.55 19.55
N LEU A 239 -2.03 6.28 18.43
CA LEU A 239 -0.81 6.53 17.68
C LEU A 239 0.09 7.51 18.45
N GLU A 240 1.38 7.19 18.54
CA GLU A 240 2.39 7.97 19.28
C GLU A 240 3.08 9.02 18.41
N TYR A 241 2.71 9.08 17.14
CA TYR A 241 3.13 10.10 16.18
C TYR A 241 1.93 10.92 15.72
N HIS A 242 2.20 12.14 15.26
CA HIS A 242 1.19 13.06 14.77
C HIS A 242 1.44 13.46 13.33
N ILE A 243 0.40 13.37 12.51
CA ILE A 243 0.38 13.87 11.12
C ILE A 243 -0.87 14.72 10.99
N ASP A 244 -0.69 15.96 10.56
CA ASP A 244 -1.75 16.97 10.41
C ASP A 244 -1.84 17.52 8.97
N LYS A 245 -0.98 17.04 8.06
CA LYS A 245 -0.92 17.46 6.66
C LYS A 245 -0.77 16.28 5.72
N PHE A 246 -1.28 16.46 4.51
CA PHE A 246 -1.04 15.59 3.39
C PHE A 246 0.25 16.00 2.68
N VAL A 247 0.85 15.07 1.95
CA VAL A 247 1.87 15.39 0.93
C VAL A 247 1.25 15.15 -0.44
N ASP A 248 1.29 16.16 -1.30
CA ASP A 248 0.71 16.09 -2.65
C ASP A 248 1.65 15.41 -3.67
N VAL A 249 1.17 15.24 -4.91
CA VAL A 249 1.97 14.66 -6.01
C VAL A 249 3.23 15.45 -6.37
N ASN A 250 3.34 16.70 -5.92
CA ASN A 250 4.47 17.59 -6.14
C ASN A 250 5.35 17.71 -4.88
N ASN A 251 5.16 16.84 -3.88
CA ASN A 251 5.87 16.83 -2.61
C ASN A 251 5.66 18.08 -1.74
N ASN A 252 4.51 18.77 -1.89
CA ASN A 252 4.13 19.87 -1.01
C ASN A 252 3.31 19.37 0.17
N LEU A 253 3.59 19.92 1.36
CA LEU A 253 2.69 19.79 2.51
C LEU A 253 1.43 20.63 2.28
N ILE A 254 0.28 19.98 2.20
CA ILE A 254 -1.02 20.65 2.00
C ILE A 254 -2.01 20.30 3.11
N PRO A 255 -2.82 21.28 3.56
CA PRO A 255 -3.81 21.04 4.60
C PRO A 255 -5.09 20.45 3.98
N ILE A 256 -6.01 19.99 4.84
CA ILE A 256 -7.22 19.27 4.39
C ILE A 256 -8.13 20.14 3.53
N GLU A 257 -8.20 21.45 3.78
CA GLU A 257 -9.04 22.39 3.04
C GLU A 257 -8.64 22.46 1.58
N LYS A 258 -7.33 22.38 1.30
CA LYS A 258 -6.82 22.32 -0.07
C LYS A 258 -7.19 21.01 -0.75
N VAL A 259 -7.09 19.89 -0.03
CA VAL A 259 -7.51 18.56 -0.55
C VAL A 259 -8.99 18.55 -0.90
N VAL A 260 -9.87 18.99 0.03
CA VAL A 260 -11.32 19.02 -0.18
C VAL A 260 -11.68 19.94 -1.34
N THR A 261 -11.10 21.14 -1.39
CA THR A 261 -11.37 22.10 -2.47
C THR A 261 -10.96 21.55 -3.83
N SER A 262 -9.75 20.98 -3.94
CA SER A 262 -9.27 20.38 -5.18
C SER A 262 -10.14 19.20 -5.61
N PHE A 263 -10.53 18.32 -4.69
CA PHE A 263 -11.40 17.19 -5.02
C PHE A 263 -12.77 17.65 -5.52
N TYR A 264 -13.39 18.64 -4.89
CA TYR A 264 -14.66 19.20 -5.37
C TYR A 264 -14.53 19.77 -6.79
N GLN A 265 -13.44 20.48 -7.08
CA GLN A 265 -13.15 20.99 -8.43
C GLN A 265 -12.96 19.84 -9.44
N ASP A 266 -12.15 18.84 -9.10
CA ASP A 266 -11.91 17.67 -9.95
C ASP A 266 -13.22 16.93 -10.25
N TYR A 267 -14.09 16.77 -9.23
CA TYR A 267 -15.37 16.11 -9.37
C TYR A 267 -16.35 16.91 -10.24
N SER A 268 -16.46 18.22 -10.05
CA SER A 268 -17.24 19.10 -10.92
C SER A 268 -16.78 19.04 -12.38
N ASN A 269 -15.46 18.98 -12.61
CA ASN A 269 -14.88 18.93 -13.95
C ASN A 269 -15.03 17.55 -14.62
N SER A 270 -15.14 16.47 -13.83
CA SER A 270 -15.27 15.10 -14.32
C SER A 270 -16.67 14.74 -14.86
N GLY A 271 -17.68 15.60 -14.65
CA GLY A 271 -19.06 15.35 -15.03
C GLY A 271 -19.68 14.17 -14.27
N ARG A 272 -20.38 13.27 -14.98
CA ARG A 272 -21.07 12.11 -14.35
C ARG A 272 -20.12 11.01 -13.84
N GLY A 273 -18.82 11.10 -14.14
CA GLY A 273 -17.85 10.04 -13.83
C GLY A 273 -17.82 9.63 -12.36
N VAL A 274 -17.96 10.59 -11.44
CA VAL A 274 -17.91 10.33 -9.98
C VAL A 274 -19.13 9.53 -9.50
N PHE A 275 -20.32 9.78 -10.04
CA PHE A 275 -21.54 9.04 -9.69
C PHE A 275 -21.46 7.58 -10.14
N ASP A 276 -20.89 7.33 -11.33
CA ASP A 276 -20.72 5.97 -11.84
C ASP A 276 -19.59 5.21 -11.12
N MET A 277 -18.58 5.94 -10.61
CA MET A 277 -17.52 5.37 -9.78
C MET A 277 -18.05 4.94 -8.40
N GLU A 278 -18.93 5.72 -7.78
CA GLU A 278 -19.55 5.39 -6.49
C GLU A 278 -20.32 4.06 -6.55
N LYS A 279 -21.08 3.83 -7.63
CA LYS A 279 -21.85 2.58 -7.83
C LYS A 279 -20.99 1.32 -7.88
N LYS A 280 -19.68 1.44 -8.13
CA LYS A 280 -18.74 0.32 -8.16
C LYS A 280 -18.14 0.00 -6.79
N LEU A 281 -18.44 0.79 -5.76
CA LEU A 281 -17.91 0.61 -4.41
C LEU A 281 -18.77 -0.38 -3.60
N ASP A 282 -18.85 -1.62 -4.05
CA ASP A 282 -19.69 -2.68 -3.48
C ASP A 282 -18.90 -3.64 -2.57
N SER A 283 -18.16 -3.09 -1.61
CA SER A 283 -17.49 -3.90 -0.59
C SER A 283 -18.12 -3.68 0.78
N SER A 284 -18.07 -4.70 1.65
CA SER A 284 -18.55 -4.60 3.03
C SER A 284 -17.96 -3.39 3.77
N LYS A 285 -16.70 -3.03 3.48
CA LYS A 285 -16.05 -1.82 4.00
C LYS A 285 -16.77 -0.55 3.57
N PHE A 286 -17.11 -0.41 2.28
CA PHE A 286 -17.76 0.81 1.78
C PHE A 286 -19.22 0.91 2.21
N LEU A 287 -19.93 -0.21 2.37
CA LEU A 287 -21.27 -0.22 2.97
C LEU A 287 -21.23 0.27 4.42
N TYR A 288 -20.23 -0.15 5.18
CA TYR A 288 -20.00 0.31 6.54
C TYR A 288 -19.64 1.81 6.59
N LEU A 289 -18.74 2.26 5.71
CA LEU A 289 -18.40 3.69 5.59
C LEU A 289 -19.58 4.53 5.14
N ASP A 290 -20.46 4.03 4.28
CA ASP A 290 -21.67 4.74 3.86
C ASP A 290 -22.64 4.93 5.03
N THR A 291 -22.78 3.93 5.89
CA THR A 291 -23.57 4.05 7.14
C THR A 291 -23.03 5.18 8.03
N ILE A 292 -21.69 5.29 8.11
CA ILE A 292 -21.04 6.39 8.84
C ILE A 292 -21.27 7.73 8.14
N ALA A 293 -21.12 7.79 6.81
CA ALA A 293 -21.28 9.01 6.02
C ALA A 293 -22.71 9.58 6.12
N LYS A 294 -23.74 8.73 6.03
CA LYS A 294 -25.15 9.13 6.22
C LYS A 294 -25.40 9.78 7.58
N ARG A 295 -24.83 9.21 8.64
CA ARG A 295 -24.91 9.78 9.99
C ARG A 295 -24.18 11.12 10.10
N LEU A 296 -23.00 11.23 9.49
CA LEU A 296 -22.17 12.44 9.57
C LEU A 296 -22.77 13.62 8.80
N PHE A 297 -23.33 13.35 7.63
CA PHE A 297 -23.82 14.37 6.70
C PHE A 297 -25.35 14.51 6.67
N ASN A 298 -26.07 13.72 7.47
CA ASN A 298 -27.54 13.73 7.58
C ASN A 298 -28.28 13.60 6.23
N TYR A 299 -27.83 12.69 5.36
CA TYR A 299 -28.53 12.33 4.11
C TYR A 299 -29.09 10.89 4.16
N VAL A 300 -30.05 10.60 3.27
CA VAL A 300 -30.80 9.33 3.19
C VAL A 300 -30.10 8.29 2.34
#